data_AF-A0A373WIS5-F1
#
_entry.id   AF-A0A373WIS5-F1
#
_cell.length_a   1.000
_cell.length_b   1.000
_cell.length_c   1.000
_cell.angle_alpha   90.00
_cell.angle_beta   90.00
_cell.angle_gamma   90.00
#
_symmetry.space_group_name_H-M   'P 1'
#
loop_
_entity.id
_entity.type
_entity.pdbx_description
1 polymer ?
#
loop_
_entity_poly.entity_id
_entity_poly.type
_entity_poly.pdbx_seq_one_letter_code
_entity_poly.pdbx_strand_id
1 'polypeptide(L)'
;MLSVKNRIIKTSRRDFRVNKLLFIITNLVLFINFIMQMSMRKFITYYSESVTNSYTGYGLAQAGSVAIALCAVFTVFTLFHELYSKPHADLAYSLPASAKERFFSKLLTLLKLHILPVIFWNIIQFIAIFLTTDITLYMVARYSAVLMFTELATSLFVILAVLLCMICCGRLAEMIYTAVIITVCEAALPACIYYSTISPFTVQYPYDIENFVTYCPAWSAISAKLMEFGYSTKVLLLLIGSTIFSALLITLLYFLYKKRDGKDTGKPFIFSAYREIILILAVVTVTTYVLSDTSNLILLPALLLGYLLVRILSSNSKLTIIRFVKWVGIFAVYMVIIFGVNILAYFCNGFTGKIDEAKLTEYNHVWALNTTTDDITASYISSHQNPQDKNTLTKDETMQIIDIYNSAFDSRKKSISDYIHHFKRTQNQVNIVSIIIRTYDTDDIYNNDDIDYIDFDFNVSKAEADKVTEKLKALSFIAPEQIHEQKSYNY
;
A
#
# COMPACT_ATOMS: atom_id res chain seq x y z
N MET A 1 18.06 -41.99 -20.74
CA MET A 1 16.97 -41.04 -20.42
C MET A 1 17.59 -39.78 -19.80
N LEU A 2 17.35 -38.57 -20.31
CA LEU A 2 17.91 -37.35 -19.72
C LEU A 2 17.30 -37.10 -18.32
N SER A 3 18.10 -36.57 -17.38
CA SER A 3 17.60 -36.13 -16.06
C SER A 3 16.58 -34.99 -16.21
N VAL A 4 15.65 -34.86 -15.24
CA VAL A 4 14.62 -33.80 -15.22
C VAL A 4 15.26 -32.40 -15.39
N LYS A 5 16.37 -32.14 -14.70
CA LYS A 5 17.15 -30.89 -14.83
C LYS A 5 17.59 -30.65 -16.28
N ASN A 6 18.18 -31.65 -16.92
CA ASN A 6 18.68 -31.51 -18.30
C ASN A 6 17.53 -31.32 -19.30
N ARG A 7 16.37 -31.95 -19.06
CA ARG A 7 15.16 -31.73 -19.86
C ARG A 7 14.67 -30.29 -19.73
N ILE A 8 14.56 -29.76 -18.51
CA ILE A 8 14.16 -28.36 -18.25
C ILE A 8 15.09 -27.37 -18.99
N ILE A 9 16.41 -27.55 -18.87
CA ILE A 9 17.40 -26.67 -19.50
C ILE A 9 17.28 -26.73 -21.03
N LYS A 10 17.17 -27.93 -21.61
CA LYS A 10 17.07 -28.13 -23.06
C LYS A 10 15.79 -27.52 -23.61
N THR A 11 14.65 -27.74 -22.96
CA THR A 11 13.36 -27.15 -23.33
C THR A 11 13.43 -25.62 -23.23
N SER A 12 13.98 -25.08 -22.15
CA SER A 12 14.13 -23.63 -22.00
C SER A 12 15.02 -23.00 -23.08
N ARG A 13 16.11 -23.66 -23.48
CA ARG A 13 16.96 -23.19 -24.58
C ARG A 13 16.22 -23.17 -25.91
N ARG A 14 15.39 -24.17 -26.19
CA ARG A 14 14.55 -24.20 -27.39
C ARG A 14 13.54 -23.05 -27.36
N ASP A 15 12.82 -22.90 -26.26
CA ASP A 15 11.77 -21.89 -26.13
C ASP A 15 12.36 -20.46 -26.19
N PHE A 16 13.57 -20.25 -25.68
CA PHE A 16 14.31 -18.99 -25.85
C PHE A 16 14.59 -18.68 -27.33
N ARG A 17 15.03 -19.67 -28.12
CA ARG A 17 15.32 -19.47 -29.56
C ARG A 17 14.07 -19.11 -30.35
N VAL A 18 12.93 -19.74 -30.03
CA VAL A 18 11.63 -19.44 -30.65
C VAL A 18 11.20 -18.01 -30.31
N ASN A 19 11.44 -17.58 -29.07
CA ASN A 19 10.98 -16.30 -28.55
C ASN A 19 12.06 -15.20 -28.54
N LYS A 20 13.10 -15.32 -29.37
CA LYS A 20 14.25 -14.39 -29.40
C LYS A 20 13.85 -12.93 -29.66
N LEU A 21 12.73 -12.70 -30.34
CA LEU A 21 12.23 -11.35 -30.60
C LEU A 21 11.86 -10.62 -29.31
N LEU A 22 11.27 -11.32 -28.33
CA LEU A 22 10.93 -10.72 -27.03
C LEU A 22 12.18 -10.29 -26.26
N PHE A 23 13.28 -11.05 -26.38
CA PHE A 23 14.57 -10.65 -25.83
C PHE A 23 15.07 -9.34 -26.46
N ILE A 24 14.97 -9.21 -27.79
CA ILE A 24 15.38 -7.99 -28.50
C ILE A 24 14.53 -6.79 -28.06
N ILE A 25 13.20 -6.95 -28.03
CA ILE A 25 12.27 -5.89 -27.60
C ILE A 25 12.56 -5.45 -26.16
N THR A 26 12.74 -6.41 -25.25
CA THR A 26 13.03 -6.11 -23.84
C THR A 26 14.35 -5.34 -23.70
N ASN A 27 15.40 -5.75 -24.41
CA ASN A 27 16.69 -5.04 -24.41
C ASN A 27 16.58 -3.65 -25.04
N LEU A 28 15.74 -3.46 -26.06
CA LEU A 28 15.52 -2.15 -26.66
C LEU A 28 14.84 -1.19 -25.68
N VAL A 29 13.80 -1.65 -24.97
CA VAL A 29 13.11 -0.86 -23.94
C VAL A 29 14.07 -0.51 -22.80
N LEU A 30 14.88 -1.46 -22.34
CA LEU A 30 15.90 -1.23 -21.32
C LEU A 30 16.98 -0.25 -21.77
N PHE A 31 17.40 -0.30 -23.05
CA PHE A 31 18.34 0.64 -23.61
C PHE A 31 17.77 2.07 -23.67
N ILE A 32 16.51 2.22 -24.08
CA ILE A 32 15.82 3.51 -24.07
C ILE A 32 15.71 4.04 -22.64
N ASN A 33 15.31 3.20 -21.69
CA ASN A 33 15.27 3.56 -20.27
C ASN A 33 16.66 4.02 -19.79
N PHE A 34 17.71 3.28 -20.11
CA PHE A 34 19.09 3.65 -19.81
C PHE A 34 19.45 5.05 -20.36
N ILE A 35 19.15 5.35 -21.63
CA ILE A 35 19.41 6.68 -22.22
C ILE A 35 18.64 7.76 -21.46
N MET A 36 17.35 7.53 -21.18
CA MET A 36 16.51 8.48 -20.45
C MET A 36 17.08 8.77 -19.07
N GLN A 37 17.46 7.72 -18.32
CA GLN A 37 18.08 7.86 -17.00
C GLN A 37 19.42 8.60 -17.07
N MET A 38 20.26 8.30 -18.08
CA MET A 38 21.54 9.01 -18.28
C MET A 38 21.37 10.48 -18.68
N SER A 39 20.28 10.84 -19.36
CA SER A 39 19.98 12.23 -19.72
C SER A 39 19.59 13.10 -18.52
N MET A 40 18.99 12.48 -17.49
CA MET A 40 18.56 13.12 -16.24
C MET A 40 19.69 13.29 -15.22
N ARG A 41 20.88 12.78 -15.54
CA ARG A 41 22.06 12.77 -14.69
C ARG A 41 22.52 14.15 -14.22
N LYS A 42 22.35 15.20 -15.03
CA LYS A 42 22.66 16.58 -14.63
C LYS A 42 21.75 17.11 -13.51
N PHE A 43 20.58 16.51 -13.32
CA PHE A 43 19.64 16.89 -12.26
C PHE A 43 20.03 16.30 -10.90
N ILE A 44 20.55 15.07 -10.89
CA ILE A 44 20.97 14.37 -9.66
C ILE A 44 22.16 15.08 -8.99
N THR A 45 23.13 15.57 -9.78
CA THR A 45 24.31 16.28 -9.26
C THR A 45 23.97 17.64 -8.65
N TYR A 46 22.85 18.27 -9.04
CA TYR A 46 22.45 19.59 -8.53
C TYR A 46 21.69 19.51 -7.19
N TYR A 47 21.12 18.34 -6.87
CA TYR A 47 20.30 18.12 -5.67
C TYR A 47 20.99 17.26 -4.59
N SER A 48 22.13 16.61 -4.88
CA SER A 48 22.89 15.88 -3.86
C SER A 48 23.55 16.77 -2.79
N GLU A 49 23.46 18.09 -2.94
CA GLU A 49 23.91 19.08 -1.96
C GLU A 49 22.79 19.58 -1.03
N SER A 50 21.51 19.26 -1.29
CA SER A 50 20.41 19.64 -0.40
C SER A 50 20.01 18.49 0.52
N VAL A 51 19.78 18.79 1.79
CA VAL A 51 19.43 17.83 2.86
C VAL A 51 18.08 17.13 2.58
N THR A 52 17.29 17.65 1.64
CA THR A 52 16.03 17.07 1.17
C THR A 52 16.24 16.30 -0.14
N ASN A 53 16.57 15.01 -0.02
CA ASN A 53 16.74 14.02 -1.10
C ASN A 53 15.46 13.75 -1.93
N SER A 54 14.79 14.79 -2.43
CA SER A 54 13.60 14.67 -3.28
C SER A 54 14.00 14.48 -4.75
N TYR A 55 13.52 13.40 -5.36
CA TYR A 55 13.83 13.07 -6.76
C TYR A 55 12.74 13.58 -7.71
N THR A 56 12.99 14.69 -8.40
CA THR A 56 12.07 15.26 -9.41
C THR A 56 12.02 14.45 -10.72
N GLY A 57 12.91 13.46 -10.92
CA GLY A 57 12.91 12.56 -12.07
C GLY A 57 11.97 11.35 -11.94
N TYR A 58 11.22 11.26 -10.84
CA TYR A 58 10.43 10.08 -10.46
C TYR A 58 9.46 9.64 -11.57
N GLY A 59 8.75 10.59 -12.21
CA GLY A 59 7.78 10.26 -13.26
C GLY A 59 8.39 9.52 -14.47
N LEU A 60 9.66 9.78 -14.80
CA LEU A 60 10.35 9.08 -15.90
C LEU A 60 10.86 7.70 -15.47
N ALA A 61 11.35 7.56 -14.24
CA ALA A 61 11.69 6.27 -13.65
C ALA A 61 10.46 5.35 -13.55
N GLN A 62 9.31 5.93 -13.23
CA GLN A 62 8.02 5.24 -13.25
C GLN A 62 7.65 4.81 -14.68
N ALA A 63 7.73 5.71 -15.67
CA ALA A 63 7.43 5.37 -17.06
C ALA A 63 8.32 4.24 -17.61
N GLY A 64 9.63 4.29 -17.30
CA GLY A 64 10.59 3.24 -17.63
C GLY A 64 10.23 1.90 -16.98
N SER A 65 9.97 1.91 -15.67
CA SER A 65 9.58 0.72 -14.90
C SER A 65 8.30 0.08 -15.45
N VAL A 66 7.30 0.89 -15.80
CA VAL A 66 6.04 0.43 -16.41
C VAL A 66 6.28 -0.20 -17.79
N ALA A 67 7.08 0.44 -18.64
CA ALA A 67 7.41 -0.10 -19.97
C ALA A 67 8.13 -1.45 -19.89
N ILE A 68 9.07 -1.59 -18.95
CA ILE A 68 9.76 -2.85 -18.66
C ILE A 68 8.76 -3.89 -18.15
N ALA A 69 7.90 -3.55 -17.20
CA ALA A 69 6.89 -4.47 -16.67
C ALA A 69 5.90 -4.96 -17.75
N LEU A 70 5.52 -4.10 -18.70
CA LEU A 70 4.69 -4.47 -19.85
C LEU A 70 5.40 -5.52 -20.74
N CYS A 71 6.71 -5.42 -20.94
CA CYS A 71 7.48 -6.47 -21.64
C CYS A 71 7.38 -7.83 -20.91
N ALA A 72 7.33 -7.80 -19.58
CA ALA A 72 7.11 -8.98 -18.76
C ALA A 72 5.73 -9.61 -19.04
N VAL A 73 4.68 -8.79 -19.12
CA VAL A 73 3.31 -9.24 -19.47
C VAL A 73 3.32 -10.01 -20.80
N PHE A 74 3.83 -9.39 -21.87
CA PHE A 74 3.90 -10.04 -23.19
C PHE A 74 4.71 -11.34 -23.18
N THR A 75 5.79 -11.36 -22.40
CA THR A 75 6.63 -12.55 -22.26
C THR A 75 5.89 -13.68 -21.56
N VAL A 76 5.14 -13.39 -20.49
CA VAL A 76 4.34 -14.40 -19.77
C VAL A 76 3.22 -14.94 -20.67
N PHE A 77 2.48 -14.07 -21.38
CA PHE A 77 1.41 -14.50 -22.30
C PHE A 77 1.94 -15.40 -23.43
N THR A 78 3.08 -15.03 -24.02
CA THR A 78 3.71 -15.82 -25.08
C THR A 78 4.22 -17.15 -24.56
N LEU A 79 4.88 -17.17 -23.40
CA LEU A 79 5.46 -18.38 -22.83
C LEU A 79 4.39 -19.35 -22.32
N PHE A 80 3.28 -18.87 -21.78
CA PHE A 80 2.21 -19.69 -21.20
C PHE A 80 0.97 -19.75 -22.11
N HIS A 81 1.17 -19.68 -23.42
CA HIS A 81 0.10 -19.67 -24.42
C HIS A 81 -0.86 -20.87 -24.34
N GLU A 82 -0.38 -22.02 -23.85
CA GLU A 82 -1.18 -23.22 -23.64
C GLU A 82 -2.29 -23.04 -22.58
N LEU A 83 -2.19 -21.99 -21.76
CA LEU A 83 -3.14 -21.70 -20.71
C LEU A 83 -4.44 -21.06 -21.22
N TYR A 84 -4.49 -20.59 -22.46
CA TYR A 84 -5.73 -20.02 -23.01
C TYR A 84 -6.00 -20.40 -24.46
N SER A 85 -5.00 -20.91 -25.18
CA SER A 85 -5.15 -21.36 -26.56
C SER A 85 -5.28 -22.88 -26.62
N LYS A 86 -6.46 -23.39 -27.02
CA LYS A 86 -6.73 -24.83 -27.11
C LYS A 86 -5.76 -25.58 -28.04
N PRO A 87 -5.44 -25.10 -29.27
CA PRO A 87 -4.44 -25.77 -30.12
C PRO A 87 -3.07 -25.91 -29.46
N HIS A 88 -2.66 -24.91 -28.67
CA HIS A 88 -1.38 -24.94 -27.97
C HIS A 88 -1.42 -25.83 -26.73
N ALA A 89 -2.57 -25.92 -26.06
CA ALA A 89 -2.80 -26.89 -25.00
C ALA A 89 -2.67 -28.32 -25.54
N ASP A 90 -3.36 -28.66 -26.63
CA ASP A 90 -3.33 -30.00 -27.21
C ASP A 90 -1.90 -30.41 -27.61
N LEU A 91 -1.12 -29.47 -28.17
CA LEU A 91 0.30 -29.68 -28.46
C LEU A 91 1.16 -29.83 -27.20
N ALA A 92 0.95 -28.99 -26.17
CA ALA A 92 1.77 -29.02 -24.96
C ALA A 92 1.51 -30.24 -24.07
N TYR A 93 0.27 -30.74 -24.04
CA TYR A 93 -0.15 -31.90 -23.25
C TYR A 93 0.05 -33.24 -23.99
N SER A 94 0.19 -33.25 -25.31
CA SER A 94 0.58 -34.46 -26.08
C SER A 94 2.06 -34.80 -25.96
N LEU A 95 2.91 -33.83 -25.60
CA LEU A 95 4.32 -34.07 -25.33
C LEU A 95 4.51 -34.82 -24.00
N PRO A 96 5.46 -35.79 -23.91
CA PRO A 96 5.74 -36.55 -22.69
C PRO A 96 6.58 -35.71 -21.69
N ALA A 97 6.02 -34.58 -21.27
CA ALA A 97 6.59 -33.68 -20.28
C ALA A 97 5.70 -33.64 -19.03
N SER A 98 6.31 -33.70 -17.86
CA SER A 98 5.59 -33.50 -16.60
C SER A 98 5.20 -32.02 -16.40
N ALA A 99 4.20 -31.76 -15.56
CA ALA A 99 3.81 -30.38 -15.20
C ALA A 99 4.99 -29.58 -14.60
N LYS A 100 5.83 -30.26 -13.80
CA LYS A 100 7.07 -29.68 -13.24
C LYS A 100 8.01 -29.22 -14.36
N GLU A 101 8.25 -30.09 -15.35
CA GLU A 101 9.14 -29.75 -16.45
C GLU A 101 8.61 -28.59 -17.29
N ARG A 102 7.31 -28.59 -17.62
CA ARG A 102 6.66 -27.51 -18.37
C ARG A 102 6.75 -26.17 -17.64
N PHE A 103 6.41 -26.15 -16.36
CA PHE A 103 6.38 -24.93 -15.56
C PHE A 103 7.79 -24.34 -15.39
N PHE A 104 8.74 -25.15 -14.90
CA PHE A 104 10.09 -24.66 -14.62
C PHE A 104 10.92 -24.40 -15.90
N SER A 105 10.63 -25.06 -17.02
CA SER A 105 11.27 -24.69 -18.30
C SER A 105 10.82 -23.32 -18.77
N LYS A 106 9.52 -22.98 -18.61
CA LYS A 106 8.99 -21.65 -18.95
C LYS A 106 9.51 -20.58 -18.00
N LEU A 107 9.55 -20.84 -16.70
CA LEU A 107 10.16 -19.93 -15.71
C LEU A 107 11.63 -19.63 -16.04
N LEU A 108 12.41 -20.67 -16.38
CA LEU A 108 13.82 -20.51 -16.76
C LEU A 108 13.97 -19.72 -18.08
N THR A 109 13.01 -19.84 -19.00
CA THR A 109 12.99 -19.04 -20.23
C THR A 109 12.61 -17.59 -19.92
N LEU A 110 11.62 -17.34 -19.07
CA LEU A 110 11.23 -16.02 -18.60
C LEU A 110 12.41 -15.29 -17.92
N LEU A 111 13.16 -16.00 -17.08
CA LEU A 111 14.39 -15.49 -16.46
C LEU A 111 15.39 -14.99 -17.51
N LYS A 112 15.57 -15.72 -18.61
CA LYS A 112 16.50 -15.34 -19.69
C LYS A 112 15.99 -14.23 -20.59
N LEU A 113 14.68 -14.21 -20.86
CA LEU A 113 14.07 -13.24 -21.77
C LEU A 113 13.85 -11.88 -21.13
N HIS A 114 13.59 -11.84 -19.82
CA HIS A 114 13.16 -10.63 -19.11
C HIS A 114 14.06 -10.25 -17.94
N ILE A 115 14.16 -11.12 -16.92
CA ILE A 115 14.81 -10.77 -15.64
C ILE A 115 16.33 -10.57 -15.77
N LEU A 116 17.03 -11.45 -16.50
CA LEU A 116 18.47 -11.30 -16.73
C LEU A 116 18.82 -10.02 -17.51
N PRO A 117 18.09 -9.66 -18.59
CA PRO A 117 18.22 -8.35 -19.22
C PRO A 117 18.08 -7.18 -18.25
N VAL A 118 17.05 -7.18 -17.39
CA VAL A 118 16.85 -6.10 -16.39
C VAL A 118 18.08 -5.95 -15.50
N ILE A 119 18.59 -7.06 -14.95
CA ILE A 119 19.80 -7.05 -14.11
C ILE A 119 21.02 -6.54 -14.90
N PHE A 120 21.21 -7.04 -16.11
CA PHE A 120 22.36 -6.69 -16.96
C PHE A 120 22.40 -5.20 -17.29
N TRP A 121 21.27 -4.62 -17.69
CA TRP A 121 21.18 -3.19 -18.02
C TRP A 121 21.36 -2.29 -16.80
N ASN A 122 20.87 -2.69 -15.63
CA ASN A 122 21.11 -1.96 -14.38
C ASN A 122 22.60 -1.98 -13.96
N ILE A 123 23.32 -3.08 -14.22
CA ILE A 123 24.78 -3.13 -14.01
C ILE A 123 25.50 -2.17 -14.95
N ILE A 124 25.12 -2.13 -16.24
CA ILE A 124 25.67 -1.16 -17.20
C ILE A 124 25.40 0.27 -16.73
N GLN A 125 24.18 0.54 -16.26
CA GLN A 125 23.80 1.84 -15.76
C GLN A 125 24.63 2.26 -14.54
N PHE A 126 24.83 1.36 -13.57
CA PHE A 126 25.70 1.61 -12.43
C PHE A 126 27.12 1.99 -12.87
N ILE A 127 27.72 1.20 -13.78
CA ILE A 127 29.06 1.47 -14.32
C ILE A 127 29.10 2.82 -15.04
N ALA A 128 28.11 3.12 -15.87
CA ALA A 128 28.04 4.37 -16.63
C ALA A 128 27.94 5.60 -15.73
N ILE A 129 27.08 5.55 -14.69
CA ILE A 129 26.96 6.63 -13.71
C ILE A 129 28.30 6.79 -12.97
N PHE A 130 28.84 5.70 -12.43
CA PHE A 130 30.09 5.71 -11.69
C PHE A 130 31.26 6.30 -12.48
N LEU A 131 31.42 5.93 -13.75
CA LEU A 131 32.52 6.42 -14.60
C LEU A 131 32.40 7.87 -14.99
N THR A 132 31.22 8.45 -14.89
CA THR A 132 30.97 9.77 -15.46
C THR A 132 30.70 10.84 -14.41
N THR A 133 30.24 10.50 -13.19
CA THR A 133 29.94 11.43 -12.08
C THR A 133 31.05 11.51 -11.04
N ASP A 134 31.24 12.68 -10.43
CA ASP A 134 32.11 12.89 -9.25
C ASP A 134 31.41 12.57 -7.90
N ILE A 135 30.32 11.79 -7.92
CA ILE A 135 29.56 11.41 -6.72
C ILE A 135 30.27 10.25 -6.01
N THR A 136 30.22 10.21 -4.68
CA THR A 136 30.79 9.12 -3.88
C THR A 136 30.23 7.75 -4.28
N LEU A 137 31.07 6.71 -4.28
CA LEU A 137 30.69 5.34 -4.63
C LEU A 137 29.48 4.85 -3.83
N TYR A 138 29.42 5.20 -2.54
CA TYR A 138 28.31 4.83 -1.66
C TYR A 138 26.96 5.37 -2.14
N MET A 139 26.90 6.65 -2.51
CA MET A 139 25.67 7.28 -3.01
C MET A 139 25.27 6.68 -4.36
N VAL A 140 26.22 6.49 -5.28
CA VAL A 140 25.95 5.87 -6.60
C VAL A 140 25.47 4.42 -6.46
N ALA A 141 26.07 3.65 -5.58
CA ALA A 141 25.69 2.26 -5.31
C ALA A 141 24.28 2.18 -4.74
N ARG A 142 23.94 3.04 -3.79
CA ARG A 142 22.61 3.10 -3.18
C ARG A 142 21.53 3.52 -4.18
N TYR A 143 21.78 4.58 -4.96
CA TYR A 143 20.90 5.01 -6.04
C TYR A 143 20.61 3.87 -7.01
N SER A 144 21.67 3.24 -7.52
CA SER A 144 21.56 2.21 -8.54
C SER A 144 20.88 0.94 -8.00
N ALA A 145 21.12 0.62 -6.72
CA ALA A 145 20.44 -0.50 -6.06
C ALA A 145 18.92 -0.25 -5.94
N VAL A 146 18.51 0.94 -5.47
CA VAL A 146 17.07 1.27 -5.36
C VAL A 146 16.39 1.23 -6.72
N LEU A 147 17.01 1.77 -7.77
CA LEU A 147 16.45 1.74 -9.12
C LEU A 147 16.33 0.29 -9.63
N MET A 148 17.41 -0.50 -9.53
CA MET A 148 17.42 -1.90 -9.94
C MET A 148 16.34 -2.72 -9.23
N PHE A 149 16.23 -2.57 -7.91
CA PHE A 149 15.23 -3.31 -7.13
C PHE A 149 13.81 -2.79 -7.34
N THR A 150 13.62 -1.53 -7.73
CA THR A 150 12.32 -1.01 -8.17
C THR A 150 11.85 -1.68 -9.47
N GLU A 151 12.74 -1.75 -10.47
CA GLU A 151 12.43 -2.38 -11.75
C GLU A 151 12.19 -3.89 -11.61
N LEU A 152 12.97 -4.56 -10.75
CA LEU A 152 12.81 -5.97 -10.42
C LEU A 152 11.55 -6.25 -9.61
N ALA A 153 11.27 -5.48 -8.56
CA ALA A 153 10.07 -5.64 -7.74
C ALA A 153 8.81 -5.48 -8.60
N THR A 154 8.75 -4.41 -9.41
CA THR A 154 7.64 -4.16 -10.34
C THR A 154 7.49 -5.30 -11.36
N SER A 155 8.60 -5.72 -12.00
CA SER A 155 8.57 -6.79 -13.00
C SER A 155 8.09 -8.12 -12.41
N LEU A 156 8.62 -8.51 -11.24
CA LEU A 156 8.26 -9.77 -10.60
C LEU A 156 6.83 -9.74 -10.06
N PHE A 157 6.37 -8.61 -9.51
CA PHE A 157 4.99 -8.46 -9.09
C PHE A 157 4.02 -8.61 -10.27
N VAL A 158 4.29 -7.94 -11.39
CA VAL A 158 3.45 -8.04 -12.60
C VAL A 158 3.48 -9.45 -13.18
N ILE A 159 4.65 -10.10 -13.23
CA ILE A 159 4.76 -11.52 -13.62
C ILE A 159 3.88 -12.39 -12.70
N LEU A 160 3.97 -12.19 -11.38
CA LEU A 160 3.20 -12.94 -10.39
C LEU A 160 1.70 -12.77 -10.63
N ALA A 161 1.22 -11.53 -10.73
CA ALA A 161 -0.19 -11.21 -10.93
C ALA A 161 -0.73 -11.82 -12.23
N VAL A 162 -0.04 -11.60 -13.35
CA VAL A 162 -0.45 -12.14 -14.65
C VAL A 162 -0.42 -13.66 -14.66
N LEU A 163 0.65 -14.28 -14.15
CA LEU A 163 0.76 -15.73 -14.14
C LEU A 163 -0.29 -16.38 -13.23
N LEU A 164 -0.60 -15.78 -12.08
CA LEU A 164 -1.71 -16.21 -11.22
C LEU A 164 -3.04 -16.17 -11.99
N CYS A 165 -3.33 -15.07 -12.68
CA CYS A 165 -4.54 -14.95 -13.51
C CYS A 165 -4.58 -16.02 -14.61
N MET A 166 -3.46 -16.24 -15.30
CA MET A 166 -3.37 -17.25 -16.36
C MET A 166 -3.53 -18.68 -15.85
N ILE A 167 -3.12 -18.97 -14.63
CA ILE A 167 -3.30 -20.28 -14.00
C ILE A 167 -4.75 -20.47 -13.53
N CYS A 168 -5.38 -19.40 -13.04
CA CYS A 168 -6.72 -19.47 -12.45
C CYS A 168 -7.87 -19.31 -13.45
N CYS A 169 -7.59 -18.75 -14.63
CA CYS A 169 -8.53 -18.57 -15.72
C CYS A 169 -8.13 -19.43 -16.93
N GLY A 170 -9.09 -19.84 -17.76
CA GLY A 170 -8.83 -20.61 -18.98
C GLY A 170 -9.11 -19.83 -20.26
N ARG A 171 -9.72 -18.65 -20.16
CA ARG A 171 -10.06 -17.76 -21.28
C ARG A 171 -9.25 -16.47 -21.17
N LEU A 172 -8.86 -15.94 -22.34
CA LEU A 172 -8.02 -14.77 -22.44
C LEU A 172 -8.67 -13.52 -21.82
N ALA A 173 -9.96 -13.28 -22.04
CA ALA A 173 -10.66 -12.12 -21.51
C ALA A 173 -10.63 -12.10 -19.98
N GLU A 174 -10.97 -13.22 -19.34
CA GLU A 174 -10.92 -13.42 -17.90
C GLU A 174 -9.52 -13.21 -17.34
N MET A 175 -8.48 -13.70 -18.00
CA MET A 175 -7.10 -13.45 -17.57
C MET A 175 -6.74 -11.96 -17.55
N ILE A 176 -7.17 -11.21 -18.58
CA ILE A 176 -6.82 -9.79 -18.74
C ILE A 176 -7.52 -8.95 -17.68
N TYR A 177 -8.86 -9.05 -17.57
CA TYR A 177 -9.57 -8.17 -16.64
C TYR A 177 -9.28 -8.54 -15.18
N THR A 178 -9.04 -9.82 -14.82
CA THR A 178 -8.68 -10.16 -13.43
C THR A 178 -7.29 -9.65 -13.08
N ALA A 179 -6.36 -9.61 -14.04
CA ALA A 179 -5.04 -9.01 -13.83
C ALA A 179 -5.16 -7.52 -13.55
N VAL A 180 -5.97 -6.80 -14.35
CA VAL A 180 -6.25 -5.37 -14.12
C VAL A 180 -6.89 -5.13 -12.75
N ILE A 181 -7.89 -5.94 -12.36
CA ILE A 181 -8.54 -5.82 -11.06
C ILE A 181 -7.52 -6.01 -9.93
N ILE A 182 -6.66 -7.04 -9.98
CA ILE A 182 -5.64 -7.26 -8.95
C ILE A 182 -4.72 -6.04 -8.84
N THR A 183 -4.19 -5.55 -9.96
CA THR A 183 -3.27 -4.40 -10.01
C THR A 183 -3.89 -3.13 -9.42
N VAL A 184 -5.20 -2.89 -9.63
CA VAL A 184 -5.88 -1.74 -9.03
C VAL A 184 -6.13 -1.97 -7.54
N CYS A 185 -6.59 -3.17 -7.16
CA CYS A 185 -6.95 -3.45 -5.78
C CYS A 185 -5.73 -3.46 -4.86
N GLU A 186 -4.62 -4.07 -5.26
CA GLU A 186 -3.40 -4.11 -4.48
C GLU A 186 -2.86 -2.69 -4.17
N ALA A 187 -2.92 -1.80 -5.16
CA ALA A 187 -2.38 -0.45 -5.05
C ALA A 187 -3.27 0.48 -4.22
N ALA A 188 -4.60 0.32 -4.35
CA ALA A 188 -5.57 1.23 -3.77
C ALA A 188 -6.11 0.77 -2.41
N LEU A 189 -6.32 -0.55 -2.22
CA LEU A 189 -7.06 -1.08 -1.08
C LEU A 189 -6.48 -0.68 0.29
N PRO A 190 -5.16 -0.78 0.55
CA PRO A 190 -4.60 -0.40 1.84
C PRO A 190 -4.90 1.07 2.19
N ALA A 191 -4.68 1.97 1.22
CA ALA A 191 -4.98 3.39 1.39
C ALA A 191 -6.48 3.64 1.56
N CYS A 192 -7.33 2.96 0.78
CA CYS A 192 -8.78 3.11 0.89
C CYS A 192 -9.29 2.66 2.27
N ILE A 193 -8.79 1.54 2.81
CA ILE A 193 -9.14 1.09 4.17
C ILE A 193 -8.70 2.12 5.20
N TYR A 194 -7.47 2.61 5.09
CA TYR A 194 -6.95 3.63 6.01
C TYR A 194 -7.81 4.89 6.02
N TYR A 195 -8.03 5.50 4.86
CA TYR A 195 -8.75 6.77 4.74
C TYR A 195 -10.27 6.66 4.90
N SER A 196 -10.86 5.47 4.75
CA SER A 196 -12.32 5.30 4.95
C SER A 196 -12.70 4.75 6.32
N THR A 197 -11.88 3.86 6.88
CA THR A 197 -12.25 3.04 8.04
C THR A 197 -11.44 3.40 9.29
N ILE A 198 -10.19 3.80 9.16
CA ILE A 198 -9.29 4.04 10.30
C ILE A 198 -9.21 5.53 10.60
N SER A 199 -8.61 6.30 9.69
CA SER A 199 -8.31 7.73 9.86
C SER A 199 -9.53 8.60 10.19
N PRO A 200 -10.74 8.39 9.63
CA PRO A 200 -11.89 9.24 9.96
C PRO A 200 -12.43 9.08 11.38
N PHE A 201 -12.11 7.94 12.03
CA PHE A 201 -12.69 7.58 13.33
C PHE A 201 -11.65 7.39 14.41
N THR A 202 -10.37 7.34 14.04
CA THR A 202 -9.28 7.27 14.98
C THR A 202 -9.25 8.54 15.83
N VAL A 203 -8.99 8.35 17.10
CA VAL A 203 -8.69 9.44 18.03
C VAL A 203 -7.20 9.56 18.29
N GLN A 204 -6.41 8.59 17.82
CA GLN A 204 -4.95 8.60 17.87
C GLN A 204 -4.38 8.72 16.49
N TYR A 205 -3.31 9.49 16.33
CA TYR A 205 -2.55 9.48 15.08
C TYR A 205 -1.88 8.10 14.88
N PRO A 206 -2.33 7.31 13.88
CA PRO A 206 -1.92 5.91 13.74
C PRO A 206 -0.63 5.81 12.90
N TYR A 207 0.47 6.38 13.41
CA TYR A 207 1.74 6.53 12.68
C TYR A 207 2.22 5.22 12.00
N ASP A 208 2.14 4.09 12.70
CA ASP A 208 2.55 2.78 12.15
C ASP A 208 1.69 2.32 10.96
N ILE A 209 0.38 2.56 11.03
CA ILE A 209 -0.57 2.17 9.98
C ILE A 209 -0.40 3.09 8.77
N GLU A 210 -0.24 4.39 9.00
CA GLU A 210 0.04 5.33 7.92
C GLU A 210 1.37 5.01 7.23
N ASN A 211 2.42 4.69 8.00
CA ASN A 211 3.68 4.22 7.46
C ASN A 211 3.49 2.96 6.61
N PHE A 212 2.73 1.98 7.11
CA PHE A 212 2.43 0.77 6.34
C PHE A 212 1.77 1.12 5.00
N VAL A 213 0.74 1.98 4.99
CA VAL A 213 0.04 2.41 3.77
C VAL A 213 0.97 3.14 2.80
N THR A 214 1.84 4.00 3.34
CA THR A 214 2.82 4.80 2.59
C THR A 214 3.83 3.92 1.88
N TYR A 215 4.30 2.85 2.54
CA TYR A 215 5.33 1.94 2.02
C TYR A 215 4.77 0.68 1.35
N CYS A 216 3.48 0.38 1.48
CA CYS A 216 2.81 -0.75 0.83
C CYS A 216 3.06 -0.85 -0.69
N PRO A 217 3.19 0.26 -1.45
CA PRO A 217 3.57 0.21 -2.85
C PRO A 217 4.85 -0.57 -3.17
N ALA A 218 5.75 -0.85 -2.21
CA ALA A 218 6.92 -1.69 -2.49
C ALA A 218 6.58 -3.04 -3.13
N TRP A 219 5.44 -3.62 -2.76
CA TRP A 219 4.95 -4.87 -3.31
C TRP A 219 3.72 -4.64 -4.20
N SER A 220 3.91 -3.81 -5.23
CA SER A 220 2.87 -3.40 -6.18
C SER A 220 3.41 -3.22 -7.60
N ALA A 221 2.51 -3.00 -8.55
CA ALA A 221 2.87 -2.51 -9.89
C ALA A 221 3.30 -1.03 -9.90
N ILE A 222 3.16 -0.32 -8.77
CA ILE A 222 3.53 1.09 -8.60
C ILE A 222 4.68 1.27 -7.60
N SER A 223 5.56 0.27 -7.44
CA SER A 223 6.69 0.34 -6.50
C SER A 223 7.65 1.50 -6.74
N ALA A 224 7.68 2.02 -7.97
CA ALA A 224 8.39 3.24 -8.30
C ALA A 224 7.96 4.43 -7.42
N LYS A 225 6.70 4.49 -6.96
CA LYS A 225 6.21 5.57 -6.07
C LYS A 225 7.08 5.78 -4.85
N LEU A 226 7.75 4.74 -4.37
CA LEU A 226 8.65 4.85 -3.24
C LEU A 226 9.91 5.68 -3.52
N MET A 227 10.24 5.95 -4.78
CA MET A 227 11.34 6.83 -5.14
C MET A 227 11.06 8.30 -4.79
N GLU A 228 9.79 8.68 -4.53
CA GLU A 228 9.44 9.99 -3.95
C GLU A 228 10.10 10.20 -2.58
N PHE A 229 10.33 9.11 -1.83
CA PHE A 229 11.01 9.11 -0.53
C PHE A 229 12.54 9.03 -0.64
N GLY A 230 13.08 9.21 -1.86
CA GLY A 230 14.50 9.14 -2.13
C GLY A 230 15.08 7.72 -2.00
N TYR A 231 16.42 7.64 -1.85
CA TYR A 231 17.17 6.39 -1.92
C TYR A 231 17.47 5.79 -0.55
N SER A 232 16.56 5.88 0.41
CA SER A 232 16.83 5.47 1.80
C SER A 232 17.10 3.95 1.96
N THR A 233 17.84 3.57 3.01
CA THR A 233 18.08 2.16 3.35
C THR A 233 16.77 1.41 3.59
N LYS A 234 15.76 2.08 4.19
CA LYS A 234 14.42 1.52 4.43
C LYS A 234 13.74 1.13 3.12
N VAL A 235 13.73 2.04 2.13
CA VAL A 235 13.16 1.76 0.79
C VAL A 235 13.89 0.61 0.11
N LEU A 236 15.23 0.62 0.14
CA LEU A 236 16.03 -0.45 -0.46
C LEU A 236 15.71 -1.83 0.13
N LEU A 237 15.70 -1.96 1.46
CA LEU A 237 15.41 -3.23 2.14
C LEU A 237 14.00 -3.74 1.81
N LEU A 238 13.04 -2.82 1.73
CA LEU A 238 11.65 -3.15 1.41
C LEU A 238 11.50 -3.64 -0.04
N LEU A 239 12.20 -3.03 -1.00
CA LEU A 239 12.22 -3.47 -2.40
C LEU A 239 12.94 -4.83 -2.58
N ILE A 240 14.02 -5.07 -1.84
CA ILE A 240 14.69 -6.38 -1.78
C ILE A 240 13.71 -7.43 -1.25
N GLY A 241 13.04 -7.16 -0.13
CA GLY A 241 12.02 -8.03 0.44
C GLY A 241 10.90 -8.34 -0.55
N SER A 242 10.40 -7.33 -1.24
CA SER A 242 9.34 -7.44 -2.25
C SER A 242 9.76 -8.28 -3.47
N THR A 243 11.01 -8.12 -3.92
CA THR A 243 11.62 -8.91 -5.00
C THR A 243 11.70 -10.39 -4.61
N ILE A 244 12.24 -10.69 -3.42
CA ILE A 244 12.39 -12.07 -2.91
C ILE A 244 11.01 -12.71 -2.72
N PHE A 245 10.09 -12.00 -2.08
CA PHE A 245 8.75 -12.48 -1.81
C PHE A 245 7.99 -12.80 -3.11
N SER A 246 8.06 -11.93 -4.11
CA SER A 246 7.45 -12.16 -5.42
C SER A 246 8.06 -13.38 -6.13
N ALA A 247 9.38 -13.53 -6.12
CA ALA A 247 10.05 -14.69 -6.72
C ALA A 247 9.64 -16.02 -6.04
N LEU A 248 9.50 -16.01 -4.70
CA LEU A 248 9.00 -17.15 -3.94
C LEU A 248 7.55 -17.49 -4.34
N LEU A 249 6.66 -16.51 -4.37
CA LEU A 249 5.27 -16.72 -4.75
C LEU A 249 5.11 -17.23 -6.20
N ILE A 250 5.88 -16.67 -7.14
CA ILE A 250 5.91 -17.17 -8.53
C ILE A 250 6.31 -18.65 -8.55
N THR A 251 7.29 -19.05 -7.74
CA THR A 251 7.70 -20.45 -7.65
C THR A 251 6.59 -21.32 -7.05
N LEU A 252 5.88 -20.81 -6.02
CA LEU A 252 4.76 -21.51 -5.37
C LEU A 252 3.53 -21.64 -6.28
N LEU A 253 3.36 -20.78 -7.30
CA LEU A 253 2.30 -20.94 -8.32
C LEU A 253 2.37 -22.30 -9.03
N TYR A 254 3.50 -22.99 -9.01
CA TYR A 254 3.62 -24.39 -9.43
C TYR A 254 2.54 -25.29 -8.82
N PHE A 255 2.19 -25.10 -7.54
CA PHE A 255 1.21 -25.94 -6.84
C PHE A 255 -0.21 -25.76 -7.37
N LEU A 256 -0.53 -24.59 -7.93
CA LEU A 256 -1.77 -24.35 -8.66
C LEU A 256 -1.66 -24.85 -10.09
N TYR A 257 -0.55 -24.55 -10.77
CA TYR A 257 -0.30 -24.99 -12.16
C TYR A 257 -0.38 -26.51 -12.30
N LYS A 258 0.17 -27.29 -11.36
CA LYS A 258 0.16 -28.76 -11.43
C LYS A 258 -1.25 -29.37 -11.36
N LYS A 259 -2.23 -28.63 -10.82
CA LYS A 259 -3.64 -29.07 -10.75
C LYS A 259 -4.39 -28.84 -12.06
N ARG A 260 -3.77 -28.14 -13.01
CA ARG A 260 -4.37 -27.79 -14.29
C ARG A 260 -4.29 -28.96 -15.27
N ASP A 261 -5.36 -29.14 -16.03
CA ASP A 261 -5.48 -30.08 -17.13
C ASP A 261 -5.70 -29.30 -18.46
N GLY A 262 -5.38 -29.91 -19.61
CA GLY A 262 -5.61 -29.33 -20.93
C GLY A 262 -7.09 -29.02 -21.18
N LYS A 263 -8.00 -29.80 -20.59
CA LYS A 263 -9.46 -29.56 -20.64
C LYS A 263 -9.92 -28.27 -19.94
N ASP A 264 -9.07 -27.66 -19.12
CA ASP A 264 -9.39 -26.43 -18.42
C ASP A 264 -9.21 -25.19 -19.30
N THR A 265 -8.47 -25.32 -20.40
CA THR A 265 -8.32 -24.26 -21.40
C THR A 265 -9.66 -23.96 -22.07
N GLY A 266 -10.05 -22.68 -22.10
CA GLY A 266 -11.35 -22.20 -22.57
C GLY A 266 -12.45 -22.11 -21.49
N LYS A 267 -12.20 -22.58 -20.26
CA LYS A 267 -13.12 -22.30 -19.12
C LYS A 267 -12.92 -20.87 -18.62
N PRO A 268 -13.98 -20.15 -18.21
CA PRO A 268 -13.83 -18.79 -17.70
C PRO A 268 -12.96 -18.76 -16.45
N PHE A 269 -13.36 -19.49 -15.41
CA PHE A 269 -12.59 -19.68 -14.18
C PHE A 269 -12.35 -21.17 -13.94
N ILE A 270 -11.10 -21.51 -13.65
CA ILE A 270 -10.66 -22.87 -13.31
C ILE A 270 -10.91 -23.11 -11.82
N PHE A 271 -10.60 -22.12 -10.97
CA PHE A 271 -10.87 -22.16 -9.54
C PHE A 271 -12.02 -21.22 -9.19
N SER A 272 -13.14 -21.78 -8.70
CA SER A 272 -14.30 -20.99 -8.29
C SER A 272 -13.99 -20.04 -7.13
N ALA A 273 -13.16 -20.46 -6.18
CA ALA A 273 -12.72 -19.62 -5.06
C ALA A 273 -11.97 -18.37 -5.54
N TYR A 274 -11.12 -18.50 -6.56
CA TYR A 274 -10.40 -17.36 -7.13
C TYR A 274 -11.36 -16.30 -7.69
N ARG A 275 -12.41 -16.72 -8.41
CA ARG A 275 -13.47 -15.80 -8.89
C ARG A 275 -14.09 -15.01 -7.73
N GLU A 276 -14.47 -15.69 -6.65
CA GLU A 276 -15.10 -15.02 -5.51
C GLU A 276 -14.13 -14.05 -4.82
N ILE A 277 -12.87 -14.43 -4.65
CA ILE A 277 -11.84 -13.55 -4.07
C ILE A 277 -11.69 -12.28 -4.88
N ILE A 278 -11.56 -12.38 -6.21
CA ILE A 278 -11.42 -11.20 -7.09
C ILE A 278 -12.63 -10.29 -7.02
N LEU A 279 -13.84 -10.86 -7.02
CA LEU A 279 -15.08 -10.08 -6.92
C LEU A 279 -15.20 -9.38 -5.56
N ILE A 280 -14.89 -10.07 -4.46
CA ILE A 280 -14.89 -9.47 -3.12
C ILE A 280 -13.85 -8.36 -3.05
N LEU A 281 -12.63 -8.61 -3.52
CA LEU A 281 -11.54 -7.63 -3.49
C LEU A 281 -11.92 -6.35 -4.25
N ALA A 282 -12.50 -6.48 -5.44
CA ALA A 282 -12.98 -5.34 -6.22
C ALA A 282 -14.10 -4.57 -5.50
N VAL A 283 -15.08 -5.29 -4.93
CA VAL A 283 -16.21 -4.67 -4.22
C VAL A 283 -15.74 -3.94 -2.97
N VAL A 284 -14.88 -4.56 -2.17
CA VAL A 284 -14.30 -3.91 -0.98
C VAL A 284 -13.53 -2.66 -1.39
N THR A 285 -12.59 -2.78 -2.33
CA THR A 285 -11.73 -1.66 -2.77
C THR A 285 -12.56 -0.46 -3.22
N VAL A 286 -13.48 -0.66 -4.16
CA VAL A 286 -14.29 0.45 -4.72
C VAL A 286 -15.24 1.02 -3.67
N THR A 287 -15.85 0.19 -2.82
CA THR A 287 -16.73 0.69 -1.76
C THR A 287 -15.95 1.50 -0.73
N THR A 288 -14.79 1.03 -0.28
CA THR A 288 -13.92 1.77 0.63
C THR A 288 -13.39 3.06 0.00
N TYR A 289 -13.12 3.05 -1.31
CA TYR A 289 -12.74 4.27 -2.04
C TYR A 289 -13.87 5.32 -2.02
N VAL A 290 -15.11 4.91 -2.30
CA VAL A 290 -16.28 5.80 -2.21
C VAL A 290 -16.50 6.31 -0.78
N LEU A 291 -16.22 5.49 0.23
CA LEU A 291 -16.32 5.91 1.63
C LEU A 291 -15.21 6.90 2.02
N SER A 292 -14.02 6.80 1.41
CA SER A 292 -12.94 7.77 1.63
C SER A 292 -13.22 9.13 0.98
N ASP A 293 -13.97 9.15 -0.12
CA ASP A 293 -14.42 10.38 -0.79
C ASP A 293 -15.83 10.20 -1.36
N THR A 294 -16.81 10.72 -0.61
CA THR A 294 -18.24 10.58 -0.90
C THR A 294 -18.68 11.29 -2.18
N SER A 295 -17.83 12.16 -2.76
CA SER A 295 -18.08 12.75 -4.08
C SER A 295 -18.16 11.69 -5.18
N ASN A 296 -17.55 10.52 -4.95
CA ASN A 296 -17.49 9.41 -5.91
C ASN A 296 -18.66 8.42 -5.81
N LEU A 297 -19.79 8.80 -5.18
CA LEU A 297 -20.94 7.92 -4.96
C LEU A 297 -21.47 7.23 -6.23
N ILE A 298 -21.31 7.86 -7.40
CA ILE A 298 -21.70 7.33 -8.72
C ILE A 298 -20.99 6.00 -9.06
N LEU A 299 -19.85 5.70 -8.41
CA LEU A 299 -19.12 4.45 -8.60
C LEU A 299 -19.86 3.23 -8.01
N LEU A 300 -20.77 3.40 -7.04
CA LEU A 300 -21.48 2.26 -6.44
C LEU A 300 -22.46 1.58 -7.43
N PRO A 301 -23.31 2.31 -8.18
CA PRO A 301 -24.07 1.73 -9.28
C PRO A 301 -23.19 1.08 -10.35
N ALA A 302 -22.08 1.74 -10.73
CA ALA A 302 -21.15 1.20 -11.73
C ALA A 302 -20.49 -0.11 -11.24
N LEU A 303 -20.15 -0.19 -9.96
CA LEU A 303 -19.61 -1.38 -9.31
C LEU A 303 -20.60 -2.55 -9.34
N LEU A 304 -21.89 -2.30 -9.04
CA LEU A 304 -22.93 -3.32 -9.14
C LEU A 304 -23.05 -3.84 -10.58
N LEU A 305 -23.08 -2.95 -11.57
CA LEU A 305 -23.15 -3.33 -12.99
C LEU A 305 -21.92 -4.14 -13.42
N GLY A 306 -20.71 -3.71 -13.03
CA GLY A 306 -19.48 -4.43 -13.29
C GLY A 306 -19.44 -5.80 -12.64
N TYR A 307 -19.86 -5.91 -11.37
CA TYR A 307 -19.98 -7.17 -10.64
C TYR A 307 -20.95 -8.14 -11.35
N LEU A 308 -22.12 -7.66 -11.77
CA LEU A 308 -23.09 -8.46 -12.50
C LEU A 308 -22.57 -8.87 -13.88
N LEU A 309 -21.87 -7.98 -14.60
CA LEU A 309 -21.24 -8.29 -15.88
C LEU A 309 -20.25 -9.45 -15.74
N VAL A 310 -19.35 -9.40 -14.76
CA VAL A 310 -18.37 -10.47 -14.52
C VAL A 310 -19.07 -11.79 -14.14
N ARG A 311 -20.14 -11.75 -13.34
CA ARG A 311 -20.95 -12.93 -13.01
C ARG A 311 -21.62 -13.54 -14.25
N ILE A 312 -22.12 -12.71 -15.16
CA ILE A 312 -22.74 -13.15 -16.42
C ILE A 312 -21.68 -13.79 -17.32
N LEU A 313 -20.55 -13.11 -17.56
CA LEU A 313 -19.48 -13.59 -18.42
C LEU A 313 -18.83 -14.89 -17.89
N SER A 314 -18.73 -15.01 -16.57
CA SER A 314 -18.16 -16.19 -15.91
C SER A 314 -19.14 -17.36 -15.76
N SER A 315 -20.43 -17.15 -15.99
CA SER A 315 -21.44 -18.21 -15.90
C SER A 315 -21.46 -19.03 -17.19
N ASN A 316 -21.14 -20.32 -17.10
CA ASN A 316 -21.31 -21.27 -18.20
C ASN A 316 -22.78 -21.73 -18.38
N SER A 317 -23.74 -21.04 -17.76
CA SER A 317 -25.10 -21.51 -17.65
C SER A 317 -26.11 -20.41 -17.94
N LYS A 318 -27.29 -20.78 -18.47
CA LYS A 318 -28.33 -19.84 -18.88
C LYS A 318 -28.68 -18.88 -17.74
N LEU A 319 -28.75 -17.60 -18.08
CA LEU A 319 -29.19 -16.55 -17.17
C LEU A 319 -30.68 -16.77 -16.87
N THR A 320 -31.03 -16.80 -15.59
CA THR A 320 -32.41 -16.87 -15.11
C THR A 320 -32.63 -15.77 -14.10
N ILE A 321 -33.86 -15.28 -13.98
CA ILE A 321 -34.22 -14.20 -13.04
C ILE A 321 -33.82 -14.57 -11.61
N ILE A 322 -34.08 -15.82 -11.18
CA ILE A 322 -33.74 -16.31 -9.84
C ILE A 322 -32.23 -16.18 -9.54
N ARG A 323 -31.37 -16.52 -10.51
CA ARG A 323 -29.92 -16.40 -10.33
C ARG A 323 -29.46 -14.96 -10.32
N PHE A 324 -30.05 -14.13 -11.17
CA PHE A 324 -29.77 -12.70 -11.19
C PHE A 324 -30.08 -12.07 -9.82
N VAL A 325 -31.29 -12.33 -9.28
CA VAL A 325 -31.69 -11.87 -7.94
C VAL A 325 -30.74 -12.40 -6.86
N LYS A 326 -30.32 -13.67 -6.95
CA LYS A 326 -29.32 -14.23 -6.02
C LYS A 326 -27.99 -13.48 -6.06
N TRP A 327 -27.50 -13.08 -7.23
CA TRP A 327 -26.25 -12.33 -7.34
C TRP A 327 -26.37 -10.92 -6.76
N VAL A 328 -27.50 -10.24 -6.99
CA VAL A 328 -27.80 -8.95 -6.36
C VAL A 328 -27.86 -9.10 -4.84
N GLY A 329 -28.50 -10.16 -4.34
CA GLY A 329 -28.54 -10.46 -2.91
C GLY A 329 -27.15 -10.67 -2.29
N ILE A 330 -26.27 -11.42 -2.96
CA ILE A 330 -24.87 -11.59 -2.52
C ILE A 330 -24.13 -10.25 -2.49
N PHE A 331 -24.31 -9.42 -3.52
CA PHE A 331 -23.72 -8.08 -3.56
C PHE A 331 -24.21 -7.21 -2.39
N ALA A 332 -25.52 -7.22 -2.10
CA ALA A 332 -26.09 -6.52 -0.97
C ALA A 332 -25.49 -7.00 0.37
N VAL A 333 -25.24 -8.30 0.52
CA VAL A 333 -24.53 -8.84 1.70
C VAL A 333 -23.11 -8.28 1.81
N TYR A 334 -22.37 -8.19 0.71
CA TYR A 334 -21.04 -7.55 0.73
C TYR A 334 -21.11 -6.10 1.19
N MET A 335 -22.07 -5.33 0.68
CA MET A 335 -22.28 -3.94 1.09
C MET A 335 -22.58 -3.87 2.60
N VAL A 336 -23.54 -4.66 3.09
CA VAL A 336 -23.90 -4.70 4.52
C VAL A 336 -22.68 -5.00 5.40
N ILE A 337 -21.82 -5.94 5.00
CA ILE A 337 -20.60 -6.25 5.75
C ILE A 337 -19.62 -5.08 5.73
N ILE A 338 -19.34 -4.48 4.57
CA ILE A 338 -18.37 -3.38 4.45
C ILE A 338 -18.83 -2.15 5.25
N PHE A 339 -20.10 -1.76 5.12
CA PHE A 339 -20.68 -0.68 5.92
C PHE A 339 -20.72 -1.05 7.41
N GLY A 340 -21.03 -2.30 7.74
CA GLY A 340 -21.00 -2.80 9.11
C GLY A 340 -19.61 -2.71 9.76
N VAL A 341 -18.54 -3.01 9.01
CA VAL A 341 -17.15 -2.85 9.47
C VAL A 341 -16.82 -1.37 9.69
N ASN A 342 -17.27 -0.46 8.83
CA ASN A 342 -17.06 0.98 9.02
C ASN A 342 -17.82 1.52 10.24
N ILE A 343 -19.07 1.09 10.44
CA ILE A 343 -19.84 1.42 11.64
C ILE A 343 -19.13 0.87 12.89
N LEU A 344 -18.65 -0.37 12.84
CA LEU A 344 -17.88 -0.97 13.92
C LEU A 344 -16.60 -0.17 14.19
N ALA A 345 -15.88 0.25 13.14
CA ALA A 345 -14.68 1.07 13.27
C ALA A 345 -14.97 2.39 13.99
N TYR A 346 -16.08 3.07 13.66
CA TYR A 346 -16.54 4.23 14.42
C TYR A 346 -16.78 3.92 15.91
N PHE A 347 -17.48 2.83 16.22
CA PHE A 347 -17.69 2.41 17.61
C PHE A 347 -16.39 1.99 18.32
N CYS A 348 -15.39 1.51 17.58
CA CYS A 348 -14.07 1.14 18.06
C CYS A 348 -13.00 2.24 17.91
N ASN A 349 -13.38 3.47 17.55
CA ASN A 349 -12.45 4.60 17.33
C ASN A 349 -11.33 4.28 16.32
N GLY A 350 -11.67 3.80 15.13
CA GLY A 350 -10.68 3.45 14.11
C GLY A 350 -9.77 2.27 14.50
N PHE A 351 -10.13 1.51 15.53
CA PHE A 351 -9.36 0.39 16.09
C PHE A 351 -8.04 0.78 16.77
N THR A 352 -7.83 2.06 17.09
CA THR A 352 -6.62 2.54 17.79
C THR A 352 -6.80 2.61 19.30
N GLY A 353 -8.00 2.95 19.77
CA GLY A 353 -8.35 2.90 21.20
C GLY A 353 -7.86 4.11 22.01
N LYS A 354 -7.65 3.91 23.31
CA LYS A 354 -7.18 4.91 24.28
C LYS A 354 -5.66 4.97 24.32
N ILE A 355 -5.11 6.04 24.89
CA ILE A 355 -3.67 6.16 25.10
C ILE A 355 -3.19 4.99 25.96
N ASP A 356 -2.17 4.28 25.48
CA ASP A 356 -1.56 3.14 26.16
C ASP A 356 -0.39 3.61 27.04
N GLU A 357 -0.50 3.39 28.35
CA GLU A 357 0.52 3.73 29.35
C GLU A 357 1.86 3.02 29.13
N ALA A 358 1.85 1.88 28.43
CA ALA A 358 3.07 1.15 28.10
C ALA A 358 4.00 1.93 27.17
N LYS A 359 3.47 2.91 26.42
CA LYS A 359 4.24 3.77 25.51
C LYS A 359 4.93 4.95 26.21
N LEU A 360 4.67 5.15 27.51
CA LEU A 360 5.24 6.27 28.25
C LEU A 360 6.64 5.93 28.78
N THR A 361 7.58 6.82 28.52
CA THR A 361 8.93 6.77 29.09
C THR A 361 8.98 7.47 30.46
N GLU A 362 10.14 7.42 31.14
CA GLU A 362 10.30 8.04 32.48
C GLU A 362 10.05 9.56 32.46
N TYR A 363 10.37 10.22 31.34
CA TYR A 363 10.24 11.66 31.16
C TYR A 363 9.65 11.97 29.78
N ASN A 364 8.54 12.72 29.74
CA ASN A 364 7.85 13.03 28.50
C ASN A 364 7.62 14.54 28.33
N HIS A 365 7.62 14.98 27.08
CA HIS A 365 7.16 16.31 26.71
C HIS A 365 5.67 16.24 26.36
N VAL A 366 4.86 17.10 26.98
CA VAL A 366 3.40 17.08 26.83
C VAL A 366 2.89 18.42 26.34
N TRP A 367 2.08 18.39 25.29
CA TRP A 367 1.30 19.52 24.80
C TRP A 367 -0.18 19.15 24.86
N ALA A 368 -0.92 19.79 25.76
CA ALA A 368 -2.35 19.68 25.91
C ALA A 368 -3.04 20.90 25.27
N LEU A 369 -4.07 20.68 24.47
CA LEU A 369 -4.81 21.71 23.74
C LEU A 369 -6.32 21.46 23.85
N ASN A 370 -7.06 22.42 24.39
CA ASN A 370 -8.51 22.35 24.50
C ASN A 370 -9.13 23.58 23.84
N THR A 371 -9.88 23.36 22.76
CA THR A 371 -10.58 24.41 22.02
C THR A 371 -12.06 24.30 22.29
N THR A 372 -12.73 25.45 22.42
CA THR A 372 -14.19 25.53 22.60
C THR A 372 -14.86 26.37 21.52
N THR A 373 -16.19 26.25 21.39
CA THR A 373 -17.02 26.94 20.39
C THR A 373 -16.94 28.47 20.42
N ASP A 374 -16.40 29.04 21.49
CA ASP A 374 -16.21 30.48 21.65
C ASP A 374 -14.85 30.93 21.08
N ASP A 375 -14.20 30.06 20.31
CA ASP A 375 -12.82 30.15 19.80
C ASP A 375 -11.80 30.34 20.92
N ILE A 376 -12.10 29.91 22.15
CA ILE A 376 -11.12 29.95 23.24
C ILE A 376 -10.33 28.65 23.21
N THR A 377 -9.04 28.78 22.98
CA THR A 377 -8.07 27.69 23.01
C THR A 377 -7.25 27.82 24.28
N ALA A 378 -7.42 26.87 25.20
CA ALA A 378 -6.55 26.70 26.36
C ALA A 378 -5.43 25.72 25.98
N SER A 379 -4.19 26.16 26.06
CA SER A 379 -3.03 25.31 25.80
C SER A 379 -2.11 25.21 27.01
N TYR A 380 -1.60 24.01 27.25
CA TYR A 380 -0.54 23.74 28.21
C TYR A 380 0.60 23.05 27.46
N ILE A 381 1.82 23.55 27.63
CA ILE A 381 3.03 22.95 27.05
C ILE A 381 4.00 22.76 28.21
N SER A 382 4.50 21.54 28.39
CA SER A 382 5.41 21.23 29.49
C SER A 382 6.83 21.83 29.31
N SER A 383 7.08 22.64 28.26
CA SER A 383 8.36 23.32 27.99
C SER A 383 8.28 24.86 28.01
N HIS A 384 9.42 25.46 28.41
CA HIS A 384 9.80 26.88 28.37
C HIS A 384 9.15 27.86 29.35
N GLN A 385 8.16 27.45 30.14
CA GLN A 385 7.63 28.28 31.23
C GLN A 385 7.47 27.49 32.54
N ASN A 386 8.36 26.53 32.80
CA ASN A 386 8.44 25.89 34.11
C ASN A 386 9.35 26.73 35.02
N PRO A 387 8.87 27.29 36.14
CA PRO A 387 9.73 28.02 37.07
C PRO A 387 10.78 27.13 37.78
N GLN A 388 10.79 25.81 37.54
CA GLN A 388 11.66 24.82 38.20
C GLN A 388 12.67 24.09 37.28
N ASP A 389 13.10 24.68 36.16
CA ASP A 389 14.16 24.12 35.27
C ASP A 389 13.88 22.73 34.65
N LYS A 390 12.69 22.14 34.82
CA LYS A 390 12.32 20.85 34.21
C LYS A 390 11.52 21.07 32.92
N ASN A 391 12.11 20.75 31.78
CA ASN A 391 11.47 20.76 30.45
C ASN A 391 10.59 19.51 30.19
N THR A 392 10.62 18.53 31.09
CA THR A 392 10.00 17.22 30.94
C THR A 392 9.20 16.83 32.19
N LEU A 393 8.02 16.22 31.99
CA LEU A 393 7.19 15.67 33.06
C LEU A 393 7.59 14.24 33.36
N THR A 394 7.50 13.83 34.62
CA THR A 394 7.66 12.41 34.98
C THR A 394 6.54 11.56 34.37
N LYS A 395 6.76 10.25 34.29
CA LYS A 395 5.73 9.29 33.86
C LYS A 395 4.43 9.43 34.65
N ASP A 396 4.51 9.56 35.97
CA ASP A 396 3.32 9.67 36.85
C ASP A 396 2.56 10.99 36.65
N GLU A 397 3.27 12.10 36.44
CA GLU A 397 2.67 13.40 36.10
C GLU A 397 2.00 13.35 34.73
N THR A 398 2.65 12.72 33.76
CA THR A 398 2.11 12.51 32.40
C THR A 398 0.86 11.62 32.44
N MET A 399 0.86 10.57 33.26
CA MET A 399 -0.30 9.68 33.45
C MET A 399 -1.51 10.43 34.02
N GLN A 400 -1.31 11.33 34.98
CA GLN A 400 -2.42 12.13 35.51
C GLN A 400 -3.08 13.02 34.45
N ILE A 401 -2.28 13.58 33.52
CA ILE A 401 -2.83 14.30 32.36
C ILE A 401 -3.59 13.32 31.45
N ILE A 402 -2.99 12.19 31.08
CA ILE A 402 -3.63 11.18 30.23
C ILE A 402 -4.97 10.70 30.81
N ASP A 403 -5.06 10.50 32.12
CA ASP A 403 -6.29 10.08 32.79
C ASP A 403 -7.43 11.09 32.61
N ILE A 404 -7.14 12.39 32.61
CA ILE A 404 -8.12 13.45 32.33
C ILE A 404 -8.65 13.29 30.90
N TYR A 405 -7.76 13.14 29.92
CA TYR A 405 -8.12 13.00 28.50
C TYR A 405 -8.85 11.68 28.22
N ASN A 406 -8.39 10.56 28.77
CA ASN A 406 -9.05 9.26 28.67
C ASN A 406 -10.44 9.26 29.33
N SER A 407 -10.61 9.98 30.45
CA SER A 407 -11.91 10.15 31.10
C SER A 407 -12.88 10.97 30.23
N ALA A 408 -12.39 12.04 29.58
CA ALA A 408 -13.19 12.83 28.65
C ALA A 408 -13.58 12.01 27.42
N PHE A 409 -12.66 11.18 26.92
CA PHE A 409 -12.93 10.23 25.85
C PHE A 409 -14.01 9.20 26.24
N ASP A 410 -14.00 8.68 27.46
CA ASP A 410 -15.03 7.75 27.99
C ASP A 410 -16.42 8.38 28.07
N SER A 411 -16.49 9.70 28.21
CA SER A 411 -17.77 10.42 28.27
C SER A 411 -18.46 10.54 26.90
N ARG A 412 -17.76 10.23 25.80
CA ARG A 412 -18.28 10.39 24.43
C ARG A 412 -19.48 9.48 24.18
N LYS A 413 -20.60 10.09 23.84
CA LYS A 413 -21.80 9.37 23.40
C LYS A 413 -21.71 9.08 21.91
N LYS A 414 -21.52 7.80 21.57
CA LYS A 414 -21.53 7.33 20.18
C LYS A 414 -22.93 6.94 19.75
N SER A 415 -23.32 7.33 18.55
CA SER A 415 -24.61 6.93 17.99
C SER A 415 -24.54 6.81 16.47
N ILE A 416 -25.47 6.06 15.88
CA ILE A 416 -25.58 5.95 14.41
C ILE A 416 -25.89 7.31 13.78
N SER A 417 -26.66 8.16 14.46
CA SER A 417 -26.94 9.53 13.98
C SER A 417 -25.66 10.37 13.92
N ASP A 418 -24.80 10.26 14.94
CA ASP A 418 -23.51 10.95 14.98
C ASP A 418 -22.54 10.39 13.91
N TYR A 419 -22.52 9.08 13.69
CA TYR A 419 -21.80 8.45 12.57
C TYR A 419 -22.25 9.01 11.21
N ILE A 420 -23.56 9.11 10.94
CA ILE A 420 -24.06 9.67 9.68
C ILE A 420 -23.68 11.16 9.54
N HIS A 421 -23.61 11.90 10.64
CA HIS A 421 -23.17 13.30 10.64
C HIS A 421 -21.69 13.45 10.25
N HIS A 422 -20.81 12.50 10.63
CA HIS A 422 -19.40 12.52 10.22
C HIS A 422 -19.22 12.52 8.69
N PHE A 423 -20.14 11.90 7.92
CA PHE A 423 -20.07 11.88 6.46
C PHE A 423 -20.65 13.13 5.77
N LYS A 424 -21.35 14.02 6.50
CA LYS A 424 -22.05 15.17 5.90
C LYS A 424 -21.17 16.40 5.69
N ARG A 425 -19.87 16.32 5.94
CA ARG A 425 -18.89 17.41 5.70
C ARG A 425 -19.40 18.77 6.20
N THR A 426 -19.90 18.82 7.43
CA THR A 426 -20.15 20.09 8.12
C THR A 426 -18.93 20.41 8.97
N GLN A 427 -18.19 21.46 8.58
CA GLN A 427 -17.02 22.03 9.27
C GLN A 427 -17.29 22.55 10.71
N ASN A 428 -18.38 22.16 11.36
CA ASN A 428 -18.85 22.77 12.60
C ASN A 428 -18.78 21.78 13.78
N GLN A 429 -17.61 21.21 14.06
CA GLN A 429 -17.33 20.68 15.40
C GLN A 429 -16.25 21.57 16.02
N VAL A 430 -16.69 22.40 16.96
CA VAL A 430 -15.92 23.56 17.44
C VAL A 430 -15.39 23.34 18.87
N ASN A 431 -15.59 22.15 19.46
CA ASN A 431 -14.94 21.79 20.73
C ASN A 431 -14.05 20.56 20.56
N ILE A 432 -12.74 20.79 20.65
CA ILE A 432 -11.69 19.77 20.44
C ILE A 432 -10.88 19.67 21.72
N VAL A 433 -10.58 18.45 22.14
CA VAL A 433 -9.65 18.15 23.22
C VAL A 433 -8.54 17.30 22.62
N SER A 434 -7.31 17.81 22.66
CA SER A 434 -6.13 17.20 22.06
C SER A 434 -4.97 17.14 23.05
N ILE A 435 -4.23 16.04 23.03
CA ILE A 435 -2.98 15.86 23.77
C ILE A 435 -1.93 15.23 22.86
N ILE A 436 -0.78 15.88 22.77
CA ILE A 436 0.41 15.40 22.08
C ILE A 436 1.48 15.09 23.13
N ILE A 437 2.03 13.89 23.10
CA ILE A 437 3.11 13.44 23.97
C ILE A 437 4.27 13.02 23.09
N ARG A 438 5.43 13.60 23.34
CA ARG A 438 6.67 13.31 22.60
C ARG A 438 7.75 12.82 23.55
N THR A 439 8.47 11.81 23.11
CA THR A 439 9.73 11.38 23.72
C THR A 439 10.87 11.72 22.77
N TYR A 440 11.88 12.42 23.27
CA TYR A 440 13.08 12.82 22.52
C TYR A 440 14.29 11.99 22.97
N ASP A 441 15.26 11.78 22.07
CA ASP A 441 16.54 11.12 22.37
C ASP A 441 17.50 12.04 23.16
N THR A 442 17.27 13.35 23.13
CA THR A 442 18.04 14.34 23.91
C THR A 442 17.15 15.50 24.37
N ASP A 443 17.65 16.34 25.29
CA ASP A 443 16.95 17.51 25.82
C ASP A 443 16.75 18.66 24.79
N ASP A 444 17.33 18.56 23.58
CA ASP A 444 17.23 19.59 22.53
C ASP A 444 16.02 19.37 21.60
N ILE A 445 14.86 19.90 22.01
CA ILE A 445 13.55 19.74 21.36
C ILE A 445 13.51 20.25 19.90
N TYR A 446 14.45 21.11 19.47
CA TYR A 446 14.40 21.77 18.15
C TYR A 446 15.15 21.05 17.02
N ASN A 447 15.99 20.05 17.33
CA ASN A 447 16.84 19.37 16.33
C ASN A 447 16.76 17.82 16.37
N ASN A 448 15.72 17.26 16.98
CA ASN A 448 15.64 15.83 17.24
C ASN A 448 14.57 15.11 16.41
N ASP A 449 14.84 13.85 16.11
CA ASP A 449 13.82 12.89 15.69
C ASP A 449 13.05 12.40 16.94
N ASP A 450 11.72 12.40 16.88
CA ASP A 450 10.87 11.84 17.95
C ASP A 450 11.16 10.32 18.08
N ILE A 451 11.49 9.84 19.30
CA ILE A 451 11.62 8.40 19.59
C ILE A 451 10.24 7.75 19.57
N ASP A 452 9.29 8.40 20.26
CA ASP A 452 7.91 7.98 20.35
C ASP A 452 6.99 9.21 20.32
N TYR A 453 5.86 9.05 19.63
CA TYR A 453 4.89 10.11 19.37
C TYR A 453 3.47 9.60 19.64
N ILE A 454 2.77 10.24 20.57
CA ILE A 454 1.35 10.02 20.81
C ILE A 454 0.65 11.33 20.49
N ASP A 455 -0.36 11.27 19.65
CA ASP A 455 -1.20 12.42 19.31
C ASP A 455 -2.63 11.94 19.37
N PHE A 456 -3.39 12.53 20.30
CA PHE A 456 -4.72 12.09 20.67
C PHE A 456 -5.68 13.27 20.61
N ASP A 457 -6.57 13.27 19.62
CA ASP A 457 -7.52 14.35 19.35
C ASP A 457 -8.94 13.77 19.18
N PHE A 458 -9.91 14.40 19.84
CA PHE A 458 -11.31 14.09 19.64
C PHE A 458 -12.25 15.24 19.98
N ASN A 459 -13.41 15.22 19.32
CA ASN A 459 -14.49 16.15 19.60
C ASN A 459 -15.27 15.76 20.87
N VAL A 460 -15.62 16.79 21.65
CA VAL A 460 -16.40 16.66 22.89
C VAL A 460 -17.53 17.71 22.96
N SER A 461 -18.37 17.62 23.99
CA SER A 461 -19.26 18.73 24.33
C SER A 461 -18.48 19.89 24.95
N LYS A 462 -18.95 21.12 24.78
CA LYS A 462 -18.34 22.31 25.41
C LYS A 462 -18.11 22.13 26.91
N ALA A 463 -19.14 21.66 27.63
CA ALA A 463 -19.06 21.42 29.07
C ALA A 463 -17.98 20.41 29.46
N GLU A 464 -17.70 19.41 28.61
CA GLU A 464 -16.63 18.46 28.87
C GLU A 464 -15.26 19.08 28.54
N ALA A 465 -15.14 19.88 27.47
CA ALA A 465 -13.91 20.62 27.19
C ALA A 465 -13.54 21.58 28.33
N ASP A 466 -14.52 22.35 28.83
CA ASP A 466 -14.35 23.24 29.99
C ASP A 466 -13.88 22.44 31.23
N LYS A 467 -14.51 21.29 31.48
CA LYS A 467 -14.16 20.40 32.59
C LYS A 467 -12.76 19.81 32.48
N VAL A 468 -12.28 19.47 31.27
CA VAL A 468 -10.89 19.03 31.05
C VAL A 468 -9.94 20.16 31.40
N THR A 469 -10.20 21.38 30.92
CA THR A 469 -9.38 22.56 31.23
C THR A 469 -9.30 22.84 32.73
N GLU A 470 -10.42 22.79 33.45
CA GLU A 470 -10.43 23.00 34.90
C GLU A 470 -9.71 21.87 35.67
N LYS A 471 -9.83 20.61 35.22
CA LYS A 471 -9.06 19.50 35.79
C LYS A 471 -7.56 19.65 35.57
N LEU A 472 -7.13 20.15 34.41
CA LEU A 472 -5.72 20.45 34.14
C LEU A 472 -5.19 21.55 35.06
N LYS A 473 -5.95 22.66 35.23
CA LYS A 473 -5.61 23.74 36.17
C LYS A 473 -5.46 23.28 37.63
N ALA A 474 -6.14 22.20 38.00
CA ALA A 474 -6.13 21.66 39.36
C ALA A 474 -4.94 20.73 39.65
N LEU A 475 -4.14 20.34 38.64
CA LEU A 475 -2.97 19.49 38.85
C LEU A 475 -1.87 20.25 39.61
N SER A 476 -1.34 19.65 40.68
CA SER A 476 -0.42 20.33 41.60
C SER A 476 0.91 20.78 40.98
N PHE A 477 1.28 20.18 39.85
CA PHE A 477 2.52 20.47 39.11
C PHE A 477 2.29 21.40 37.90
N ILE A 478 1.05 21.85 37.66
CA ILE A 478 0.72 22.84 36.63
C ILE A 478 0.35 24.15 37.34
N ALA A 479 1.17 25.19 37.17
CA ALA A 479 0.82 26.52 37.65
C ALA A 479 -0.24 27.15 36.74
N PRO A 480 -1.22 27.91 37.29
CA PRO A 480 -2.26 28.55 36.48
C PRO A 480 -1.73 29.42 35.32
N GLU A 481 -0.54 30.01 35.49
CA GLU A 481 0.13 30.86 34.50
C GLU A 481 0.66 30.08 33.28
N GLN A 482 0.82 28.75 33.40
CA GLN A 482 1.29 27.86 32.34
C GLN A 482 0.19 27.44 31.36
N ILE A 483 -1.07 27.77 31.67
CA ILE A 483 -2.20 27.55 30.77
C ILE A 483 -2.47 28.85 30.03
N HIS A 484 -2.18 28.84 28.73
CA HIS A 484 -2.40 29.97 27.86
C HIS A 484 -3.78 29.89 27.22
N GLU A 485 -4.67 30.81 27.59
CA GLU A 485 -5.97 30.98 26.94
C GLU A 485 -5.84 32.06 25.86
N GLN A 486 -6.02 31.67 24.61
CA GLN A 486 -6.03 32.59 23.47
C GLN A 486 -7.34 32.46 22.70
N LYS A 487 -7.84 33.58 22.20
CA LYS A 487 -8.92 33.59 21.22
C LYS A 487 -8.33 33.18 19.87
N SER A 488 -8.65 31.98 19.39
CA SER A 488 -8.28 31.50 18.07
C SER A 488 -8.72 32.53 17.03
N TYR A 489 -7.74 33.12 16.34
CA TYR A 489 -8.03 33.89 15.14
C TYR A 489 -8.43 32.88 14.06
N ASN A 490 -9.59 33.11 13.44
CA ASN A 490 -10.12 32.34 12.31
C ASN A 490 -8.98 31.84 11.40
N TYR A 491 -8.79 30.52 11.33
CA TYR A 491 -8.05 29.86 10.26
C TYR A 491 -8.96 29.57 9.06
#